data_AF-A0A3L6TES2-F1
#
_entry.id   AF-A0A3L6TES2-F1
#
_cell.length_a   1.000
_cell.length_b   1.000
_cell.length_c   1.000
_cell.angle_alpha   90.00
_cell.angle_beta   90.00
_cell.angle_gamma   90.00
#
_symmetry.space_group_name_H-M   'P 1'
#
loop_
_entity.id
_entity.type
_entity.pdbx_description
1 polymer ?
#
loop_
_entity_poly.entity_id
_entity_poly.type
_entity_poly.pdbx_seq_one_letter_code
_entity_poly.pdbx_strand_id
1 'polypeptide(L)'
;MAGVGSSRRGSPQASLALLLVVAVAVAAVAEGKVVHVEEAHRRSMLANGLGSAPPMGWNSWNHFQCDGNGEVVIRETADALVSTGLAALGYKYVNIDDCWAEPERDAMGVDYLKYDNCNNGDLKPLERYPEMSKALMKAGRAIYFSLCEWGDMHPARWGAAYGNSWRTTNDIADTWESMIATADQNEVWAEYARPGGWNDPDMLEVGNGGMTNSEYVVHFNLWAISKAPLIIGCDVRHMSQETYDILANKEVIAVNQDPLGVQGKKVRMEGSNEIWAAPLSGYRTAVVLLNRHATDEATITAHWDDVGLPAGTAVEARDLWQLGCSACACACSPTTPGARVAFLFGRVSAWRAAARADARECGNPGRAVAPALLPCRVSRAGPRTGGMAAPSAARSKWHAGARPCRPSPKWRVPSLPPTRVLGRSVQAIKRVTLQSPE
;
A
#
# COMPACT_ATOMS: atom_id res chain seq x y z
N MET A 1 42.85 -31.26 68.35
CA MET A 1 43.46 -31.97 67.22
C MET A 1 42.35 -32.60 66.40
N ALA A 2 42.43 -32.43 65.07
CA ALA A 2 41.81 -33.15 63.93
C ALA A 2 40.64 -34.14 64.20
N GLY A 3 39.56 -34.22 63.42
CA GLY A 3 39.31 -33.89 62.01
C GLY A 3 38.52 -35.02 61.36
N VAL A 4 37.81 -34.70 60.25
CA VAL A 4 37.15 -35.61 59.28
C VAL A 4 35.78 -36.16 59.73
N GLY A 5 34.63 -35.93 59.08
CA GLY A 5 34.34 -35.59 57.67
C GLY A 5 33.59 -36.76 57.00
N SER A 6 32.26 -36.88 57.17
CA SER A 6 31.48 -37.94 56.52
C SER A 6 31.11 -37.55 55.08
N SER A 7 31.70 -38.25 54.13
CA SER A 7 31.35 -38.27 52.71
C SER A 7 30.04 -39.03 52.49
N ARG A 8 29.01 -38.37 51.94
CA ARG A 8 27.90 -39.03 51.23
C ARG A 8 28.19 -38.96 49.73
N ARG A 9 28.41 -40.13 49.12
CA ARG A 9 28.55 -40.33 47.68
C ARG A 9 27.22 -40.01 46.99
N GLY A 10 27.17 -38.97 46.18
CA GLY A 10 26.10 -38.73 45.21
C GLY A 10 26.32 -39.57 43.95
N SER A 11 25.27 -40.23 43.46
CA SER A 11 25.32 -41.11 42.29
C SER A 11 25.64 -40.34 40.99
N PRO A 12 26.47 -40.89 40.09
CA PRO A 12 26.84 -40.23 38.82
C PRO A 12 25.72 -40.19 37.76
N GLN A 13 24.52 -40.70 38.06
CA GLN A 13 23.41 -40.77 37.11
C GLN A 13 22.63 -39.46 36.93
N ALA A 14 22.70 -38.53 37.90
CA ALA A 14 21.98 -37.26 37.81
C ALA A 14 22.67 -36.22 36.90
N SER A 15 23.99 -36.30 36.75
CA SER A 15 24.77 -35.33 35.94
C SER A 15 24.68 -35.61 34.43
N LEU A 16 24.47 -36.87 34.03
CA LEU A 16 24.36 -37.23 32.61
C LEU A 16 22.99 -36.86 32.02
N ALA A 17 21.92 -36.94 32.82
CA ALA A 17 20.57 -36.55 32.41
C ALA A 17 20.44 -35.03 32.19
N LEU A 18 21.10 -34.22 33.04
CA LEU A 18 21.07 -32.76 32.90
C LEU A 18 21.87 -32.28 31.68
N LEU A 19 22.98 -32.96 31.36
CA LEU A 19 23.78 -32.68 30.14
C LEU A 19 23.04 -33.05 28.85
N LEU A 20 22.23 -34.12 28.85
CA LEU A 20 21.41 -34.47 27.68
C LEU A 20 20.24 -33.50 27.47
N VAL A 21 19.58 -33.02 28.53
CA VAL A 21 18.47 -32.07 28.42
C VAL A 21 18.96 -30.69 27.94
N VAL A 22 20.15 -30.26 28.38
CA VAL A 22 20.77 -29.02 27.86
C VAL A 22 21.23 -29.18 26.42
N ALA A 23 21.78 -30.35 26.03
CA ALA A 23 22.17 -30.60 24.64
C ALA A 23 20.96 -30.63 23.67
N VAL A 24 19.83 -31.19 24.10
CA VAL A 24 18.58 -31.19 23.30
C VAL A 24 17.95 -29.79 23.25
N ALA A 25 18.03 -29.01 24.34
CA ALA A 25 17.55 -27.62 24.34
C ALA A 25 18.43 -26.69 23.48
N VAL A 26 19.75 -26.89 23.45
CA VAL A 26 20.65 -26.10 22.59
C VAL A 26 20.51 -26.51 21.11
N ALA A 27 20.24 -27.78 20.81
CA ALA A 27 19.92 -28.22 19.45
C ALA A 27 18.57 -27.66 18.96
N ALA A 28 17.56 -27.58 19.82
CA ALA A 28 16.24 -27.01 19.47
C ALA A 28 16.27 -25.49 19.25
N VAL A 29 17.22 -24.76 19.85
CA VAL A 29 17.40 -23.31 19.62
C VAL A 29 18.19 -23.03 18.33
N ALA A 30 18.92 -24.01 17.79
CA ALA A 30 19.67 -23.89 16.54
C ALA A 30 18.82 -24.18 15.28
N GLU A 31 17.60 -24.71 15.42
CA GLU A 31 16.66 -24.92 14.31
C GLU A 31 15.65 -23.77 14.15
N GLY A 32 16.02 -22.56 14.57
CA GLY A 32 15.47 -21.35 13.98
C GLY A 32 15.84 -21.33 12.50
N LYS A 33 15.04 -22.00 11.67
CA LYS A 33 15.13 -21.91 10.21
C LYS A 33 15.07 -20.43 9.88
N VAL A 34 16.24 -19.87 9.56
CA VAL A 34 16.33 -18.79 8.60
C VAL A 34 15.64 -19.36 7.36
N VAL A 35 14.36 -19.06 7.20
CA VAL A 35 13.66 -19.32 5.96
C VAL A 35 14.37 -18.42 4.96
N HIS A 36 15.35 -19.01 4.27
CA HIS A 36 16.03 -18.33 3.19
C HIS A 36 14.94 -17.86 2.23
N VAL A 37 14.91 -16.53 2.03
CA VAL A 37 14.10 -15.82 1.04
C VAL A 37 14.20 -16.46 -0.36
N GLU A 38 15.26 -17.25 -0.63
CA GLU A 38 15.43 -18.05 -1.85
C GLU A 38 14.32 -19.05 -2.16
N GLU A 39 13.67 -19.67 -1.16
CA GLU A 39 12.70 -20.74 -1.47
C GLU A 39 11.37 -20.20 -2.00
N ALA A 40 11.01 -18.96 -1.65
CA ALA A 40 9.83 -18.26 -2.16
C ALA A 40 9.95 -17.85 -3.64
N HIS A 41 11.18 -17.67 -4.16
CA HIS A 41 11.42 -17.35 -5.56
C HIS A 41 11.25 -18.56 -6.50
N ARG A 42 11.30 -19.81 -6.00
CA ARG A 42 11.25 -21.01 -6.86
C ARG A 42 9.91 -21.31 -7.53
N ARG A 43 8.85 -20.53 -7.26
CA ARG A 43 7.49 -20.81 -7.77
C ARG A 43 6.93 -19.78 -8.75
N SER A 44 7.68 -18.73 -9.09
CA SER A 44 7.29 -17.79 -10.14
C SER A 44 7.97 -18.18 -11.45
N MET A 45 7.21 -18.40 -12.52
CA MET A 45 7.81 -18.58 -13.85
C MET A 45 8.52 -17.31 -14.29
N LEU A 46 8.03 -16.13 -13.89
CA LEU A 46 8.62 -14.88 -14.33
C LEU A 46 9.91 -14.55 -13.57
N ALA A 47 9.97 -14.81 -12.25
CA ALA A 47 11.13 -14.64 -11.35
C ALA A 47 12.24 -13.68 -11.87
N ASN A 48 11.84 -12.49 -12.31
CA ASN A 48 12.64 -11.61 -13.19
C ASN A 48 13.50 -10.61 -12.40
N GLY A 49 13.57 -10.76 -11.08
CA GLY A 49 14.27 -9.84 -10.18
C GLY A 49 13.58 -8.48 -10.00
N LEU A 50 12.37 -8.28 -10.55
CA LEU A 50 11.61 -7.05 -10.43
C LEU A 50 10.52 -7.16 -9.35
N GLY A 51 10.01 -6.01 -8.90
CA GLY A 51 8.90 -5.94 -7.96
C GLY A 51 9.24 -6.38 -6.54
N SER A 52 10.51 -6.29 -6.09
CA SER A 52 10.88 -6.57 -4.70
C SER A 52 10.14 -5.68 -3.68
N ALA A 53 9.71 -4.50 -4.11
CA ALA A 53 8.72 -3.63 -3.49
C ALA A 53 7.64 -3.29 -4.53
N PRO A 54 6.45 -2.79 -4.13
CA PRO A 54 5.40 -2.37 -5.06
C PRO A 54 5.94 -1.33 -6.06
N PRO A 55 5.56 -1.39 -7.35
CA PRO A 55 6.04 -0.43 -8.32
C PRO A 55 5.48 0.97 -8.03
N MET A 56 6.30 1.99 -8.28
CA MET A 56 5.90 3.39 -8.17
C MET A 56 6.11 4.09 -9.51
N GLY A 57 5.14 4.88 -9.93
CA GLY A 57 5.20 5.58 -11.21
C GLY A 57 3.97 6.42 -11.50
N TRP A 58 3.68 6.60 -12.77
CA TRP A 58 2.56 7.34 -13.31
C TRP A 58 1.96 6.58 -14.49
N ASN A 59 0.65 6.75 -14.72
CA ASN A 59 -0.04 6.20 -15.88
C ASN A 59 -0.99 7.24 -16.49
N SER A 60 -1.09 7.25 -17.83
CA SER A 60 -1.87 8.24 -18.56
C SER A 60 -3.40 8.11 -18.46
N TRP A 61 -3.92 6.95 -18.06
CA TRP A 61 -5.33 6.60 -18.27
C TRP A 61 -6.32 7.46 -17.50
N ASN A 62 -6.19 7.56 -16.17
CA ASN A 62 -7.22 8.17 -15.32
C ASN A 62 -7.53 9.62 -15.70
N HIS A 63 -6.50 10.42 -16.02
CA HIS A 63 -6.67 11.82 -16.39
C HIS A 63 -6.85 12.05 -17.90
N PHE A 64 -6.04 11.38 -18.73
CA PHE A 64 -5.94 11.73 -20.16
C PHE A 64 -6.72 10.81 -21.10
N GLN A 65 -6.97 9.57 -20.70
CA GLN A 65 -7.59 8.54 -21.53
C GLN A 65 -6.95 8.50 -22.94
N CYS A 66 -7.72 8.20 -23.99
CA CYS A 66 -7.22 8.11 -25.36
C CYS A 66 -6.98 9.46 -26.05
N ASP A 67 -7.68 10.52 -25.62
CA ASP A 67 -7.65 11.81 -26.32
C ASP A 67 -6.48 12.69 -25.85
N GLY A 68 -5.82 12.34 -24.73
CA GLY A 68 -4.81 13.18 -24.10
C GLY A 68 -3.43 12.53 -23.87
N ASN A 69 -3.19 11.27 -24.26
CA ASN A 69 -1.95 10.55 -23.93
C ASN A 69 -0.86 10.62 -25.01
N GLY A 70 -0.84 11.68 -25.82
CA GLY A 70 0.13 11.87 -26.90
C GLY A 70 1.58 12.08 -26.42
N GLU A 71 2.55 11.92 -27.32
CA GLU A 71 4.00 11.96 -27.03
C GLU A 71 4.45 13.20 -26.24
N VAL A 72 3.91 14.38 -26.58
CA VAL A 72 4.24 15.64 -25.88
C VAL A 72 3.88 15.54 -24.39
N VAL A 73 2.67 15.05 -24.09
CA VAL A 73 2.21 14.87 -22.71
C VAL A 73 3.09 13.87 -21.98
N ILE A 74 3.46 12.75 -22.62
CA ILE A 74 4.33 11.73 -22.01
C ILE A 74 5.72 12.32 -21.67
N ARG A 75 6.33 13.08 -22.58
CA ARG A 75 7.63 13.73 -22.36
C ARG A 75 7.56 14.77 -21.25
N GLU A 76 6.58 15.67 -21.29
CA GLU A 76 6.41 16.70 -20.27
C GLU A 76 6.09 16.10 -18.89
N THR A 77 5.33 15.01 -18.84
CA THR A 77 5.07 14.26 -17.61
C THR A 77 6.36 13.65 -17.05
N ALA A 78 7.21 13.07 -17.89
CA ALA A 78 8.51 12.55 -17.45
C ALA A 78 9.40 13.69 -16.90
N ASP A 79 9.44 14.84 -17.56
CA ASP A 79 10.15 16.03 -17.09
C ASP A 79 9.56 16.57 -15.77
N ALA A 80 8.23 16.55 -15.62
CA ALA A 80 7.53 16.95 -14.40
C ALA A 80 7.84 16.02 -13.23
N LEU A 81 7.86 14.69 -13.41
CA LEU A 81 8.26 13.75 -12.37
C LEU A 81 9.67 14.03 -11.84
N VAL A 82 10.59 14.41 -12.72
CA VAL A 82 11.96 14.79 -12.33
C VAL A 82 11.98 16.14 -11.63
N SER A 83 11.42 17.18 -12.25
CA SER A 83 11.51 18.56 -11.75
C SER A 83 10.73 18.80 -10.45
N THR A 84 9.64 18.08 -10.22
CA THR A 84 8.89 18.10 -8.94
C THR A 84 9.59 17.29 -7.85
N GLY A 85 10.56 16.44 -8.19
CA GLY A 85 11.24 15.56 -7.26
C GLY A 85 10.53 14.23 -6.97
N LEU A 86 9.35 13.97 -7.55
CA LEU A 86 8.64 12.69 -7.41
C LEU A 86 9.49 11.50 -7.88
N ALA A 87 10.26 11.66 -8.95
CA ALA A 87 11.19 10.61 -9.41
C ALA A 87 12.22 10.23 -8.34
N ALA A 88 12.73 11.22 -7.59
CA ALA A 88 13.67 10.98 -6.48
C ALA A 88 13.02 10.31 -5.26
N LEU A 89 11.69 10.34 -5.15
CA LEU A 89 10.92 9.60 -4.14
C LEU A 89 10.62 8.15 -4.54
N GLY A 90 10.86 7.80 -5.81
CA GLY A 90 10.70 6.43 -6.32
C GLY A 90 9.73 6.30 -7.50
N TYR A 91 8.97 7.34 -7.86
CA TYR A 91 8.04 7.32 -9.00
C TYR A 91 8.80 7.28 -10.34
N LYS A 92 9.15 6.08 -10.78
CA LYS A 92 10.12 5.85 -11.86
C LYS A 92 9.52 5.32 -13.17
N TYR A 93 8.34 4.71 -13.11
CA TYR A 93 7.67 4.21 -14.30
C TYR A 93 6.79 5.31 -14.92
N VAL A 94 6.95 5.57 -16.22
CA VAL A 94 6.04 6.42 -17.00
C VAL A 94 5.28 5.49 -17.94
N ASN A 95 4.09 5.08 -17.52
CA ASN A 95 3.31 4.05 -18.21
C ASN A 95 2.35 4.71 -19.20
N ILE A 96 2.47 4.34 -20.47
CA ILE A 96 1.52 4.73 -21.51
C ILE A 96 0.40 3.68 -21.50
N ASP A 97 -0.83 4.12 -21.26
CA ASP A 97 -2.01 3.25 -21.34
C ASP A 97 -2.59 3.22 -22.75
N ASP A 98 -3.75 2.60 -22.96
CA ASP A 98 -4.38 2.32 -24.27
C ASP A 98 -4.34 3.48 -25.30
N CYS A 99 -4.58 3.19 -26.59
CA CYS A 99 -4.59 4.15 -27.70
C CYS A 99 -3.23 4.69 -28.16
N TRP A 100 -2.12 4.04 -27.80
CA TRP A 100 -0.77 4.40 -28.25
C TRP A 100 -0.21 3.51 -29.37
N ALA A 101 -0.81 2.33 -29.59
CA ALA A 101 -0.14 1.23 -30.26
C ALA A 101 0.15 1.53 -31.74
N GLU A 102 1.44 1.54 -32.08
CA GLU A 102 1.91 1.46 -33.46
C GLU A 102 1.95 0.00 -33.95
N PRO A 103 1.92 -0.26 -35.27
CA PRO A 103 2.02 -1.63 -35.82
C PRO A 103 3.35 -2.33 -35.50
N GLU A 104 4.42 -1.55 -35.29
CA GLU A 104 5.76 -2.05 -35.04
C GLU A 104 6.28 -1.58 -33.67
N ARG A 105 7.27 -2.29 -33.13
CA ARG A 105 7.99 -1.91 -31.92
C ARG A 105 9.43 -1.62 -32.31
N ASP A 106 10.02 -0.57 -31.73
CA ASP A 106 11.43 -0.29 -31.92
C ASP A 106 12.31 -1.24 -31.10
N ALA A 107 13.62 -1.19 -31.36
CA ALA A 107 14.60 -2.03 -30.67
C ALA A 107 14.94 -1.55 -29.25
N MET A 108 14.46 -0.37 -28.82
CA MET A 108 14.74 0.15 -27.47
C MET A 108 13.95 -0.64 -26.41
N GLY A 109 12.80 -1.18 -26.80
CA GLY A 109 11.96 -2.05 -25.98
C GLY A 109 11.23 -1.28 -24.88
N VAL A 110 10.62 -2.01 -23.95
CA VAL A 110 9.85 -1.46 -22.82
C VAL A 110 10.35 -2.05 -21.51
N ASP A 111 10.12 -1.35 -20.39
CA ASP A 111 10.50 -1.80 -19.04
C ASP A 111 9.32 -2.25 -18.19
N TYR A 112 8.09 -1.93 -18.62
CA TYR A 112 6.85 -2.23 -17.94
C TYR A 112 5.78 -2.57 -18.98
N LEU A 113 5.02 -3.64 -18.76
CA LEU A 113 3.85 -4.02 -19.55
C LEU A 113 2.64 -4.19 -18.62
N LYS A 114 1.64 -3.32 -18.78
CA LYS A 114 0.26 -3.58 -18.36
C LYS A 114 -0.41 -4.37 -19.49
N TYR A 115 -1.01 -5.51 -19.18
CA TYR A 115 -1.64 -6.37 -20.18
C TYR A 115 -3.09 -6.67 -19.81
N ASP A 116 -4.00 -6.22 -20.65
CA ASP A 116 -5.43 -6.18 -20.37
C ASP A 116 -6.18 -7.47 -20.78
N ASN A 117 -7.44 -7.59 -20.38
CA ASN A 117 -8.32 -8.74 -20.62
C ASN A 117 -9.46 -8.47 -21.62
N CYS A 118 -9.52 -7.28 -22.22
CA CYS A 118 -10.46 -6.97 -23.30
C CYS A 118 -10.26 -7.87 -24.55
N ASN A 119 -11.34 -8.10 -25.30
CA ASN A 119 -11.35 -8.79 -26.60
C ASN A 119 -10.63 -10.16 -26.59
N ASN A 120 -10.76 -10.92 -25.49
CA ASN A 120 -10.04 -12.17 -25.25
C ASN A 120 -10.51 -13.38 -26.07
N GLY A 121 -11.53 -13.23 -26.93
CA GLY A 121 -12.07 -14.32 -27.75
C GLY A 121 -12.61 -15.49 -26.94
N ASP A 122 -13.17 -15.19 -25.75
CA ASP A 122 -13.69 -16.14 -24.76
C ASP A 122 -12.63 -17.06 -24.11
N LEU A 123 -11.34 -16.78 -24.34
CA LEU A 123 -10.24 -17.49 -23.70
C LEU A 123 -10.00 -16.96 -22.28
N LYS A 124 -9.82 -17.88 -21.34
CA LYS A 124 -9.64 -17.57 -19.92
C LYS A 124 -8.29 -16.90 -19.63
N PRO A 125 -8.18 -16.07 -18.58
CA PRO A 125 -6.91 -15.49 -18.14
C PRO A 125 -5.77 -16.53 -17.99
N LEU A 126 -6.07 -17.68 -17.37
CA LEU A 126 -5.12 -18.77 -17.15
C LEU A 126 -4.59 -19.43 -18.43
N GLU A 127 -5.17 -19.15 -19.59
CA GLU A 127 -4.68 -19.64 -20.89
C GLU A 127 -3.81 -18.60 -21.58
N ARG A 128 -4.10 -17.30 -21.41
CA ARG A 128 -3.43 -16.21 -22.16
C ARG A 128 -2.26 -15.57 -21.42
N TYR A 129 -2.40 -15.30 -20.12
CA TYR A 129 -1.34 -14.65 -19.34
C TYR A 129 -0.05 -15.49 -19.23
N PRO A 130 -0.11 -16.82 -19.07
CA PRO A 130 1.10 -17.64 -19.10
C PRO A 130 1.87 -17.56 -20.43
N GLU A 131 1.18 -17.44 -21.56
CA GLU A 131 1.82 -17.31 -22.87
C GLU A 131 2.56 -15.97 -23.01
N MET A 132 1.95 -14.87 -22.54
CA MET A 132 2.65 -13.58 -22.49
C MET A 132 3.84 -13.61 -21.54
N SER A 133 3.71 -14.24 -20.36
CA SER A 133 4.82 -14.42 -19.42
C SER A 133 6.01 -15.16 -20.08
N LYS A 134 5.75 -16.24 -20.82
CA LYS A 134 6.77 -16.96 -21.60
C LYS A 134 7.41 -16.08 -22.67
N ALA A 135 6.60 -15.26 -23.37
CA ALA A 135 7.10 -14.35 -24.40
C ALA A 135 8.03 -13.28 -23.81
N LEU A 136 7.67 -12.68 -22.68
CA LEU A 136 8.50 -11.69 -21.96
C LEU A 136 9.83 -12.30 -21.51
N MET A 137 9.80 -13.53 -20.97
CA MET A 137 11.04 -14.24 -20.62
C MET A 137 11.93 -14.50 -21.84
N LYS A 138 11.34 -14.87 -22.97
CA LYS A 138 12.08 -15.12 -24.22
C LYS A 138 12.67 -13.85 -24.82
N ALA A 139 12.10 -12.68 -24.53
CA ALA A 139 12.60 -11.39 -25.01
C ALA A 139 14.00 -11.05 -24.44
N GLY A 140 14.43 -11.70 -23.35
CA GLY A 140 15.78 -11.54 -22.80
C GLY A 140 16.03 -10.22 -22.07
N ARG A 141 14.98 -9.43 -21.80
CA ARG A 141 14.99 -8.23 -20.96
C ARG A 141 14.03 -8.41 -19.80
N ALA A 142 14.41 -7.96 -18.61
CA ALA A 142 13.49 -7.94 -17.47
C ALA A 142 12.45 -6.83 -17.70
N ILE A 143 11.19 -7.22 -17.89
CA ILE A 143 10.05 -6.32 -18.08
C ILE A 143 9.10 -6.56 -16.91
N TYR A 144 8.71 -5.49 -16.21
CA TYR A 144 7.71 -5.60 -15.14
C TYR A 144 6.36 -5.97 -15.76
N PHE A 145 5.74 -7.05 -15.32
CA PHE A 145 4.49 -7.54 -15.91
C PHE A 145 3.31 -7.34 -14.97
N SER A 146 2.44 -6.38 -15.31
CA SER A 146 1.19 -6.12 -14.60
C SER A 146 0.00 -6.74 -15.33
N LEU A 147 -0.70 -7.65 -14.65
CA LEU A 147 -1.88 -8.33 -15.17
C LEU A 147 -3.13 -7.48 -14.91
N CYS A 148 -3.95 -7.27 -15.93
CA CYS A 148 -5.17 -6.48 -15.85
C CYS A 148 -6.35 -7.31 -16.36
N GLU A 149 -6.83 -8.24 -15.54
CA GLU A 149 -8.03 -9.06 -15.78
C GLU A 149 -9.17 -8.76 -14.81
N TRP A 150 -9.04 -7.69 -14.04
CA TRP A 150 -10.08 -7.12 -13.19
C TRP A 150 -10.51 -8.02 -12.02
N GLY A 151 -9.65 -8.93 -11.56
CA GLY A 151 -9.97 -9.92 -10.54
C GLY A 151 -10.64 -11.20 -11.08
N ASP A 152 -10.79 -11.33 -12.40
CA ASP A 152 -11.36 -12.51 -13.05
C ASP A 152 -10.56 -13.78 -12.73
N MET A 153 -11.27 -14.79 -12.26
CA MET A 153 -10.71 -16.04 -11.75
C MET A 153 -9.70 -15.85 -10.59
N HIS A 154 -9.80 -14.77 -9.81
CA HIS A 154 -9.06 -14.55 -8.56
C HIS A 154 -7.52 -14.60 -8.73
N PRO A 155 -6.92 -13.61 -9.43
CA PRO A 155 -5.50 -13.59 -9.78
C PRO A 155 -4.56 -13.62 -8.58
N ALA A 156 -5.00 -13.21 -7.38
CA ALA A 156 -4.22 -13.40 -6.16
C ALA A 156 -3.72 -14.85 -5.96
N ARG A 157 -4.50 -15.83 -6.42
CA ARG A 157 -4.17 -17.27 -6.28
C ARG A 157 -3.15 -17.78 -7.30
N TRP A 158 -2.97 -17.09 -8.43
CA TRP A 158 -2.19 -17.62 -9.56
C TRP A 158 -1.26 -16.59 -10.23
N GLY A 159 -1.56 -15.30 -10.15
CA GLY A 159 -0.85 -14.19 -10.78
C GLY A 159 0.63 -14.12 -10.41
N ALA A 160 0.99 -14.43 -9.16
CA ALA A 160 2.39 -14.48 -8.71
C ALA A 160 3.26 -15.49 -9.48
N ALA A 161 2.63 -16.51 -10.08
CA ALA A 161 3.34 -17.47 -10.92
C ALA A 161 3.71 -16.89 -12.29
N TYR A 162 3.01 -15.85 -12.76
CA TYR A 162 3.10 -15.38 -14.15
C TYR A 162 3.49 -13.91 -14.29
N GLY A 163 3.25 -13.07 -13.29
CA GLY A 163 3.53 -11.63 -13.32
C GLY A 163 4.00 -11.06 -11.98
N ASN A 164 4.25 -9.74 -11.98
CA ASN A 164 4.75 -8.98 -10.84
C ASN A 164 3.64 -8.27 -10.04
N SER A 165 2.52 -7.97 -10.69
CA SER A 165 1.28 -7.55 -10.01
C SER A 165 0.06 -7.97 -10.80
N TRP A 166 -1.12 -7.94 -10.17
CA TRP A 166 -2.38 -8.30 -10.80
C TRP A 166 -3.53 -7.48 -10.23
N ARG A 167 -4.38 -6.96 -11.12
CA ARG A 167 -5.59 -6.22 -10.76
C ARG A 167 -6.52 -7.12 -9.96
N THR A 168 -6.99 -6.66 -8.80
CA THR A 168 -7.93 -7.45 -7.97
C THR A 168 -9.39 -7.05 -8.15
N THR A 169 -9.64 -5.96 -8.88
CA THR A 169 -10.95 -5.31 -9.01
C THR A 169 -11.16 -4.77 -10.42
N ASN A 170 -12.41 -4.43 -10.73
CA ASN A 170 -12.73 -3.53 -11.83
C ASN A 170 -12.04 -2.17 -11.67
N ASP A 171 -12.12 -1.36 -12.73
CA ASP A 171 -11.49 -0.05 -12.78
C ASP A 171 -11.98 0.87 -11.66
N ILE A 172 -11.04 1.57 -11.05
CA ILE A 172 -11.35 2.66 -10.12
C ILE A 172 -11.95 3.85 -10.90
N ALA A 173 -12.76 4.62 -10.19
CA ALA A 173 -13.19 5.95 -10.62
C ALA A 173 -12.86 6.95 -9.51
N ASP A 174 -12.69 8.21 -9.89
CA ASP A 174 -12.43 9.33 -8.97
C ASP A 174 -13.67 9.71 -8.14
N THR A 175 -14.16 8.77 -7.32
CA THR A 175 -15.20 8.98 -6.32
C THR A 175 -14.90 8.18 -5.06
N TRP A 176 -15.37 8.66 -3.91
CA TRP A 176 -15.20 7.99 -2.62
C TRP A 176 -15.73 6.56 -2.63
N GLU A 177 -16.90 6.34 -3.20
CA GLU A 177 -17.56 5.03 -3.24
C GLU A 177 -16.75 4.01 -4.04
N SER A 178 -16.19 4.42 -5.18
CA SER A 178 -15.34 3.54 -5.99
C SER A 178 -14.05 3.22 -5.24
N MET A 179 -13.36 4.24 -4.74
CA MET A 179 -12.09 4.08 -4.02
C MET A 179 -12.22 3.13 -2.82
N ILE A 180 -13.23 3.33 -1.98
CA ILE A 180 -13.45 2.50 -0.81
C ILE A 180 -13.90 1.08 -1.18
N ALA A 181 -14.81 0.93 -2.14
CA ALA A 181 -15.24 -0.40 -2.60
C ALA A 181 -14.08 -1.21 -3.19
N THR A 182 -13.14 -0.54 -3.86
CA THR A 182 -11.92 -1.14 -4.40
C THR A 182 -10.96 -1.55 -3.30
N ALA A 183 -10.76 -0.72 -2.27
CA ALA A 183 -9.98 -1.09 -1.09
C ALA A 183 -10.57 -2.31 -0.34
N ASP A 184 -11.88 -2.33 -0.14
CA ASP A 184 -12.61 -3.44 0.52
C ASP A 184 -12.50 -4.76 -0.28
N GLN A 185 -12.55 -4.71 -1.61
CA GLN A 185 -12.38 -5.90 -2.45
C GLN A 185 -10.93 -6.40 -2.50
N ASN A 186 -9.95 -5.49 -2.40
CA ASN A 186 -8.53 -5.84 -2.42
C ASN A 186 -8.06 -6.47 -1.10
N GLU A 187 -8.60 -6.03 0.05
CA GLU A 187 -8.09 -6.47 1.35
C GLU A 187 -8.21 -7.98 1.61
N VAL A 188 -9.20 -8.64 1.01
CA VAL A 188 -9.43 -10.07 1.18
C VAL A 188 -8.28 -10.92 0.62
N TRP A 189 -7.43 -10.33 -0.23
CA TRP A 189 -6.30 -10.98 -0.88
C TRP A 189 -4.95 -10.70 -0.20
N ALA A 190 -4.93 -10.03 0.96
CA ALA A 190 -3.71 -9.59 1.63
C ALA A 190 -2.67 -10.70 1.86
N GLU A 191 -3.10 -11.94 2.08
CA GLU A 191 -2.20 -13.08 2.32
C GLU A 191 -1.39 -13.51 1.09
N TYR A 192 -1.78 -13.09 -0.12
CA TYR A 192 -1.13 -13.49 -1.37
C TYR A 192 -0.02 -12.54 -1.81
N ALA A 193 -0.08 -11.27 -1.39
CA ALA A 193 0.93 -10.27 -1.71
C ALA A 193 2.24 -10.53 -0.97
N ARG A 194 3.35 -10.37 -1.69
CA ARG A 194 4.72 -10.58 -1.20
C ARG A 194 5.73 -9.96 -2.16
N PRO A 195 7.00 -9.76 -1.76
CA PRO A 195 8.05 -9.35 -2.68
C PRO A 195 8.04 -10.17 -3.98
N GLY A 196 7.97 -9.47 -5.11
CA GLY A 196 7.87 -10.02 -6.46
C GLY A 196 6.44 -10.18 -7.00
N GLY A 197 5.40 -10.03 -6.17
CA GLY A 197 4.00 -10.24 -6.56
C GLY A 197 3.01 -9.46 -5.70
N TRP A 198 2.36 -8.45 -6.27
CA TRP A 198 1.50 -7.51 -5.55
C TRP A 198 0.04 -7.53 -6.04
N ASN A 199 -0.91 -7.45 -5.10
CA ASN A 199 -2.28 -7.15 -5.45
C ASN A 199 -2.37 -5.68 -5.91
N ASP A 200 -3.07 -5.45 -7.01
CA ASP A 200 -3.24 -4.14 -7.65
C ASP A 200 -4.71 -3.68 -7.51
N PRO A 201 -5.02 -2.82 -6.53
CA PRO A 201 -6.32 -2.16 -6.41
C PRO A 201 -6.50 -1.01 -7.42
N ASP A 202 -5.76 -0.98 -8.53
CA ASP A 202 -5.78 0.04 -9.56
C ASP A 202 -5.04 1.35 -9.21
N MET A 203 -5.00 2.27 -10.16
CA MET A 203 -4.22 3.51 -10.12
C MET A 203 -4.72 4.51 -9.05
N LEU A 204 -3.86 5.45 -8.67
CA LEU A 204 -4.18 6.53 -7.73
C LEU A 204 -4.97 7.65 -8.43
N GLU A 205 -6.13 8.00 -7.88
CA GLU A 205 -6.95 9.15 -8.33
C GLU A 205 -6.58 10.48 -7.68
N VAL A 206 -5.56 10.48 -6.82
CA VAL A 206 -5.12 11.65 -6.05
C VAL A 206 -4.88 12.87 -6.94
N GLY A 207 -5.73 13.89 -6.80
CA GLY A 207 -5.61 15.17 -7.50
C GLY A 207 -6.44 15.31 -8.78
N ASN A 208 -7.29 14.34 -9.14
CA ASN A 208 -8.14 14.44 -10.33
C ASN A 208 -9.42 15.27 -10.14
N GLY A 209 -9.78 15.57 -8.89
CA GLY A 209 -10.78 16.57 -8.50
C GLY A 209 -12.17 16.04 -8.14
N GLY A 210 -12.41 14.73 -8.26
CA GLY A 210 -13.66 14.06 -7.93
C GLY A 210 -13.83 13.72 -6.45
N MET A 211 -12.73 13.58 -5.70
CA MET A 211 -12.72 13.48 -4.25
C MET A 211 -12.14 14.73 -3.55
N THR A 212 -12.47 14.90 -2.28
CA THR A 212 -11.89 15.92 -1.40
C THR A 212 -10.43 15.57 -1.03
N ASN A 213 -9.65 16.57 -0.62
CA ASN A 213 -8.26 16.36 -0.19
C ASN A 213 -8.15 15.31 0.95
N SER A 214 -9.07 15.38 1.91
CA SER A 214 -9.23 14.41 3.00
C SER A 214 -9.42 12.97 2.51
N GLU A 215 -10.26 12.77 1.51
CA GLU A 215 -10.52 11.47 0.90
C GLU A 215 -9.32 10.97 0.09
N TYR A 216 -8.57 11.87 -0.55
CA TYR A 216 -7.29 11.50 -1.19
C TYR A 216 -6.22 11.08 -0.19
N VAL A 217 -6.16 11.69 1.00
CA VAL A 217 -5.27 11.22 2.08
C VAL A 217 -5.65 9.80 2.49
N VAL A 218 -6.95 9.50 2.64
CA VAL A 218 -7.43 8.14 2.92
C VAL A 218 -7.01 7.19 1.80
N HIS A 219 -7.28 7.54 0.55
CA HIS A 219 -6.93 6.75 -0.63
C HIS A 219 -5.44 6.39 -0.65
N PHE A 220 -4.56 7.37 -0.49
CA PHE A 220 -3.12 7.15 -0.50
C PHE A 220 -2.65 6.28 0.67
N ASN A 221 -3.21 6.48 1.88
CA ASN A 221 -2.91 5.66 3.04
C ASN A 221 -3.33 4.19 2.85
N LEU A 222 -4.54 3.95 2.30
CA LEU A 222 -5.05 2.60 2.06
C LEU A 222 -4.21 1.86 1.01
N TRP A 223 -3.79 2.54 -0.06
CA TRP A 223 -2.87 1.96 -1.04
C TRP A 223 -1.49 1.68 -0.44
N ALA A 224 -0.97 2.60 0.38
CA ALA A 224 0.32 2.45 1.01
C ALA A 224 0.36 1.27 2.00
N ILE A 225 -0.61 1.18 2.92
CA ILE A 225 -0.67 0.08 3.88
C ILE A 225 -0.94 -1.26 3.17
N SER A 226 -1.69 -1.24 2.07
CA SER A 226 -2.02 -2.44 1.29
C SER A 226 -0.88 -2.94 0.40
N LYS A 227 0.29 -2.29 0.39
CA LYS A 227 1.39 -2.61 -0.53
C LYS A 227 0.95 -2.63 -2.00
N ALA A 228 0.01 -1.76 -2.34
CA ALA A 228 -0.45 -1.57 -3.70
C ALA A 228 0.65 -0.90 -4.56
N PRO A 229 0.68 -1.14 -5.87
CA PRO A 229 1.30 -0.23 -6.83
C PRO A 229 0.92 1.23 -6.56
N LEU A 230 1.89 2.13 -6.44
CA LEU A 230 1.64 3.57 -6.33
C LEU A 230 1.83 4.21 -7.71
N ILE A 231 0.84 4.01 -8.57
CA ILE A 231 0.83 4.54 -9.93
C ILE A 231 -0.07 5.77 -9.97
N ILE A 232 0.53 6.95 -10.07
CA ILE A 232 -0.17 8.24 -10.11
C ILE A 232 -1.04 8.32 -11.37
N GLY A 233 -2.31 8.71 -11.23
CA GLY A 233 -3.25 8.86 -12.33
C GLY A 233 -3.63 10.31 -12.66
N CYS A 234 -3.07 11.32 -11.99
CA CYS A 234 -3.35 12.74 -12.25
C CYS A 234 -2.33 13.42 -13.17
N ASP A 235 -2.60 14.65 -13.61
CA ASP A 235 -1.64 15.47 -14.36
C ASP A 235 -0.56 16.05 -13.44
N VAL A 236 0.58 15.37 -13.36
CA VAL A 236 1.73 15.78 -12.53
C VAL A 236 2.40 17.09 -12.99
N ARG A 237 2.08 17.59 -14.19
CA ARG A 237 2.58 18.87 -14.70
C ARG A 237 1.89 20.07 -14.03
N HIS A 238 0.70 19.84 -13.47
CA HIS A 238 -0.17 20.89 -12.93
C HIS A 238 -0.79 20.49 -11.58
N MET A 239 0.02 19.96 -10.65
CA MET A 239 -0.48 19.58 -9.33
C MET A 239 -0.69 20.78 -8.40
N SER A 240 -1.72 20.70 -7.57
CA SER A 240 -1.82 21.57 -6.40
C SER A 240 -0.76 21.19 -5.35
N GLN A 241 -0.45 22.12 -4.43
CA GLN A 241 0.44 21.82 -3.32
C GLN A 241 -0.12 20.71 -2.43
N GLU A 242 -1.45 20.67 -2.22
CA GLU A 242 -2.10 19.62 -1.43
C GLU A 242 -1.92 18.23 -2.07
N THR A 243 -2.10 18.14 -3.39
CA THR A 243 -1.84 16.92 -4.17
C THR A 243 -0.39 16.48 -4.05
N TYR A 244 0.55 17.42 -4.20
CA TYR A 244 1.97 17.13 -4.05
C TYR A 244 2.30 16.65 -2.65
N ASP A 245 1.78 17.30 -1.59
CA ASP A 245 2.05 16.93 -0.20
C ASP A 245 1.57 15.50 0.11
N ILE A 246 0.48 15.05 -0.53
CA ILE A 246 0.02 13.67 -0.43
C ILE A 246 1.00 12.72 -1.13
N LEU A 247 1.24 12.95 -2.42
CA LEU A 247 2.07 12.07 -3.25
C LEU A 247 3.55 12.09 -2.85
N ALA A 248 4.02 13.15 -2.19
CA ALA A 248 5.42 13.32 -1.80
C ALA A 248 5.71 12.91 -0.35
N ASN A 249 4.72 12.38 0.39
CA ASN A 249 4.91 11.98 1.78
C ASN A 249 5.85 10.77 1.90
N LYS A 250 7.13 11.04 2.16
CA LYS A 250 8.20 10.06 2.30
C LYS A 250 7.93 9.00 3.37
N GLU A 251 7.29 9.37 4.48
CA GLU A 251 7.04 8.42 5.57
C GLU A 251 5.94 7.41 5.18
N VAL A 252 4.89 7.88 4.49
CA VAL A 252 3.82 7.00 3.96
C VAL A 252 4.34 6.12 2.82
N ILE A 253 5.15 6.68 1.91
CA ILE A 253 5.85 5.89 0.87
C ILE A 253 6.74 4.81 1.51
N ALA A 254 7.46 5.12 2.59
CA ALA A 254 8.29 4.15 3.28
C ALA A 254 7.49 3.00 3.91
N VAL A 255 6.22 3.22 4.29
CA VAL A 255 5.32 2.13 4.67
C VAL A 255 5.03 1.24 3.46
N ASN A 256 4.69 1.81 2.31
CA ASN A 256 4.44 1.05 1.09
C ASN A 256 5.66 0.25 0.61
N GLN A 257 6.85 0.86 0.69
CA GLN A 257 8.12 0.30 0.22
C GLN A 257 8.85 -0.51 1.29
N ASP A 258 8.21 -0.82 2.43
CA ASP A 258 8.84 -1.58 3.51
C ASP A 258 9.29 -2.98 3.03
N PRO A 259 10.56 -3.38 3.27
CA PRO A 259 11.13 -4.60 2.70
C PRO A 259 10.54 -5.89 3.27
N LEU A 260 9.78 -5.84 4.37
CA LEU A 260 9.03 -7.02 4.84
C LEU A 260 7.94 -7.41 3.83
N GLY A 261 7.43 -6.44 3.05
CA GLY A 261 6.55 -6.69 1.93
C GLY A 261 5.21 -7.34 2.30
N VAL A 262 4.75 -7.15 3.54
CA VAL A 262 3.45 -7.66 4.00
C VAL A 262 2.38 -6.62 3.74
N GLN A 263 1.36 -7.01 2.99
CA GLN A 263 0.15 -6.22 2.78
C GLN A 263 -0.65 -6.15 4.09
N GLY A 264 -1.00 -4.93 4.49
CA GLY A 264 -1.93 -4.69 5.57
C GLY A 264 -3.36 -5.02 5.21
N LYS A 265 -4.18 -5.20 6.24
CA LYS A 265 -5.61 -5.49 6.12
C LYS A 265 -6.38 -4.88 7.27
N LYS A 266 -7.70 -4.83 7.15
CA LYS A 266 -8.58 -4.45 8.26
C LYS A 266 -8.50 -5.51 9.36
N VAL A 267 -8.28 -5.04 10.58
CA VAL A 267 -8.18 -5.85 11.79
C VAL A 267 -9.39 -5.67 12.70
N ARG A 268 -10.08 -4.52 12.59
CA ARG A 268 -11.32 -4.23 13.33
C ARG A 268 -12.22 -3.33 12.50
N MET A 269 -13.53 -3.56 12.60
CA MET A 269 -14.57 -2.71 12.03
C MET A 269 -15.73 -2.60 13.01
N GLU A 270 -16.10 -1.38 13.37
CA GLU A 270 -17.20 -1.06 14.27
C GLU A 270 -18.06 0.04 13.64
N GLY A 271 -19.16 -0.37 13.00
CA GLY A 271 -19.96 0.56 12.17
C GLY A 271 -19.12 1.08 11.00
N SER A 272 -18.94 2.39 10.92
CA SER A 272 -18.12 3.04 9.88
C SER A 272 -16.68 3.31 10.31
N ASN A 273 -16.30 2.92 11.53
CA ASN A 273 -14.93 3.05 12.02
C ASN A 273 -14.14 1.79 11.72
N GLU A 274 -12.96 1.95 11.16
CA GLU A 274 -12.08 0.86 10.76
C GLU A 274 -10.67 1.06 11.29
N ILE A 275 -10.03 -0.06 11.57
CA ILE A 275 -8.63 -0.14 11.94
C ILE A 275 -7.98 -1.10 10.96
N TRP A 276 -6.95 -0.63 10.27
CA TRP A 276 -6.11 -1.45 9.43
C TRP A 276 -4.71 -1.54 10.03
N ALA A 277 -4.08 -2.68 9.92
CA ALA A 277 -2.72 -2.86 10.43
C ALA A 277 -1.86 -3.69 9.48
N ALA A 278 -0.56 -3.39 9.47
CA ALA A 278 0.45 -4.16 8.75
C ALA A 278 1.72 -4.26 9.59
N PRO A 279 2.31 -5.45 9.78
CA PRO A 279 3.66 -5.54 10.29
C PRO A 279 4.64 -4.93 9.28
N LEU A 280 5.68 -4.28 9.79
CA LEU A 280 6.77 -3.69 9.04
C LEU A 280 8.10 -4.26 9.53
N SER A 281 9.14 -4.10 8.72
CA SER A 281 10.51 -4.47 9.08
C SER A 281 10.99 -3.80 10.38
N GLY A 282 11.84 -4.51 11.12
CA GLY A 282 12.42 -4.00 12.36
C GLY A 282 11.44 -3.95 13.54
N TYR A 283 10.51 -4.92 13.62
CA TYR A 283 9.49 -5.02 14.68
C TYR A 283 8.62 -3.77 14.80
N ARG A 284 8.28 -3.20 13.65
CA ARG A 284 7.40 -2.04 13.55
C ARG A 284 6.01 -2.47 13.09
N THR A 285 5.00 -1.65 13.37
CA THR A 285 3.65 -1.87 12.85
C THR A 285 3.12 -0.57 12.26
N ALA A 286 2.55 -0.62 11.06
CA ALA A 286 1.74 0.45 10.48
C ALA A 286 0.28 0.28 10.90
N VAL A 287 -0.39 1.38 11.21
CA VAL A 287 -1.81 1.41 11.60
C VAL A 287 -2.52 2.52 10.85
N VAL A 288 -3.66 2.21 10.21
CA VAL A 288 -4.60 3.23 9.70
C VAL A 288 -5.82 3.25 10.59
N LEU A 289 -6.19 4.42 11.09
CA LEU A 289 -7.48 4.67 11.72
C LEU A 289 -8.36 5.39 10.70
N LEU A 290 -9.43 4.74 10.25
CA LEU A 290 -10.29 5.24 9.20
C LEU A 290 -11.70 5.45 9.71
N ASN A 291 -12.18 6.69 9.59
CA ASN A 291 -13.59 7.02 9.76
C ASN A 291 -14.25 7.12 8.39
N ARG A 292 -15.19 6.22 8.08
CA ARG A 292 -15.95 6.24 6.81
C ARG A 292 -17.20 7.12 6.87
N HIS A 293 -17.51 7.76 8.00
CA HIS A 293 -18.61 8.73 8.05
C HIS A 293 -18.27 10.00 7.26
N ALA A 294 -19.20 10.41 6.41
CA ALA A 294 -19.02 11.59 5.56
C ALA A 294 -19.00 12.92 6.34
N THR A 295 -19.71 13.00 7.48
CA THR A 295 -19.96 14.28 8.17
C THR A 295 -19.59 14.29 9.64
N ASP A 296 -19.44 13.11 10.27
CA ASP A 296 -19.35 13.01 11.72
C ASP A 296 -17.93 12.69 12.14
N GLU A 297 -17.38 13.45 13.10
CA GLU A 297 -16.11 13.10 13.74
C GLU A 297 -16.30 11.89 14.67
N ALA A 298 -15.39 10.92 14.61
CA ALA A 298 -15.47 9.70 15.40
C ALA A 298 -14.16 9.39 16.14
N THR A 299 -14.28 8.97 17.40
CA THR A 299 -13.14 8.47 18.19
C THR A 299 -12.86 7.02 17.89
N ILE A 300 -11.68 6.76 17.32
CA ILE A 300 -11.21 5.42 17.01
C ILE A 300 -10.01 5.11 17.91
N THR A 301 -10.06 3.97 18.60
CA THR A 301 -8.97 3.51 19.47
C THR A 301 -8.48 2.17 18.93
N ALA A 302 -7.21 2.12 18.52
CA ALA A 302 -6.53 0.85 18.26
C ALA A 302 -6.02 0.25 19.57
N HIS A 303 -6.33 -1.01 19.76
CA HIS A 303 -5.87 -1.81 20.88
C HIS A 303 -4.59 -2.58 20.52
N TRP A 304 -3.90 -3.11 21.53
CA TRP A 304 -2.64 -3.84 21.33
C TRP A 304 -2.82 -5.11 20.48
N ASP A 305 -3.94 -5.80 20.66
CA ASP A 305 -4.33 -6.97 19.88
C ASP A 305 -4.60 -6.63 18.41
N ASP A 306 -5.19 -5.46 18.11
CA ASP A 306 -5.40 -4.99 16.73
C ASP A 306 -4.09 -4.87 15.96
N VAL A 307 -3.03 -4.43 16.63
CA VAL A 307 -1.72 -4.16 16.03
C VAL A 307 -0.75 -5.33 16.17
N GLY A 308 -1.22 -6.48 16.69
CA GLY A 308 -0.42 -7.70 16.84
C GLY A 308 0.67 -7.60 17.90
N LEU A 309 0.49 -6.77 18.93
CA LEU A 309 1.47 -6.56 20.00
C LEU A 309 0.93 -7.07 21.36
N PRO A 310 1.79 -7.62 22.23
CA PRO A 310 1.39 -7.96 23.59
C PRO A 310 0.92 -6.74 24.39
N ALA A 311 -0.06 -6.95 25.26
CA ALA A 311 -0.52 -5.89 26.16
C ALA A 311 0.63 -5.37 27.04
N GLY A 312 0.74 -4.04 27.16
CA GLY A 312 1.80 -3.39 27.94
C GLY A 312 3.14 -3.26 27.22
N THR A 313 3.22 -3.62 25.93
CA THR A 313 4.40 -3.34 25.11
C THR A 313 4.64 -1.83 25.05
N ALA A 314 5.85 -1.38 25.42
CA ALA A 314 6.23 0.00 25.26
C ALA A 314 6.53 0.28 23.77
N VAL A 315 5.88 1.29 23.20
CA VAL A 315 6.12 1.70 21.81
C VAL A 315 6.31 3.20 21.69
N GLU A 316 7.05 3.60 20.67
CA GLU A 316 7.07 4.97 20.17
C GLU A 316 6.06 5.09 19.02
N ALA A 317 5.12 6.00 19.15
CA ALA A 317 4.10 6.28 18.14
C ALA A 317 4.52 7.46 17.26
N ARG A 318 4.49 7.29 15.93
CA ARG A 318 4.80 8.34 14.94
C ARG A 318 3.59 8.61 14.05
N ASP A 319 3.09 9.85 14.06
CA ASP A 319 2.09 10.34 13.11
C ASP A 319 2.79 10.71 11.79
N LEU A 320 2.43 10.05 10.69
CA LEU A 320 3.09 10.21 9.39
C LEU A 320 2.63 11.47 8.61
N TRP A 321 1.60 12.18 9.09
CA TRP A 321 1.07 13.39 8.45
C TRP A 321 1.37 14.66 9.25
N GLN A 322 1.90 14.55 10.46
CA GLN A 322 2.46 15.69 11.21
C GLN A 322 3.93 15.87 10.88
N LEU A 323 4.20 16.56 9.76
CA LEU A 323 5.53 17.06 9.44
C LEU A 323 5.90 18.18 10.43
N GLY A 324 6.59 17.84 11.53
CA GLY A 324 7.27 18.83 12.37
C GLY A 324 7.06 18.77 13.88
N CYS A 325 6.38 17.78 14.46
CA CYS A 325 6.32 17.62 15.91
C CYS A 325 7.01 16.33 16.37
N SER A 326 8.34 16.40 16.55
CA SER A 326 9.05 15.50 17.45
C SER A 326 8.74 15.88 18.90
N ALA A 327 7.50 15.71 19.35
CA ALA A 327 7.12 15.78 20.77
C ALA A 327 5.65 15.34 21.02
N CYS A 328 5.39 14.03 20.95
CA CYS A 328 4.62 13.42 22.03
C CYS A 328 5.65 12.74 22.96
N ALA A 329 6.41 13.57 23.67
CA ALA A 329 7.28 13.11 24.75
C ALA A 329 6.41 12.70 25.94
N CYS A 330 5.88 11.47 25.91
CA CYS A 330 5.72 10.75 27.16
C CYS A 330 7.14 10.35 27.58
N ALA A 331 7.64 10.94 28.66
CA ALA A 331 9.01 10.74 29.14
C ALA A 331 9.39 9.25 29.18
N CYS A 332 10.36 8.86 28.36
CA CYS A 332 11.04 7.57 28.47
C CYS A 332 12.54 7.84 28.55
N SER A 333 13.12 7.56 29.73
CA SER A 333 14.58 7.42 29.86
C SER A 333 15.07 6.25 29.01
N PRO A 334 16.32 6.30 28.50
CA PRO A 334 16.77 5.35 27.50
C PRO A 334 17.17 4.05 28.18
N THR A 335 16.48 2.95 27.88
CA THR A 335 17.06 1.60 27.88
C THR A 335 16.08 0.61 27.25
N THR A 336 16.62 -0.31 26.45
CA THR A 336 15.97 -1.43 25.71
C THR A 336 15.35 -1.09 24.33
N PRO A 337 15.50 -1.95 23.29
CA PRO A 337 14.92 -1.70 21.98
C PRO A 337 13.40 -1.84 22.05
N GLY A 338 12.68 -0.71 22.03
CA GLY A 338 11.22 -0.68 21.94
C GLY A 338 10.75 -0.85 20.49
N ALA A 339 9.64 -1.57 20.31
CA ALA A 339 8.93 -1.63 19.03
C ALA A 339 8.43 -0.22 18.65
N ARG A 340 8.43 0.14 17.36
CA ARG A 340 7.90 1.45 16.90
C ARG A 340 6.60 1.24 16.11
N VAL A 341 5.59 2.06 16.39
CA VAL A 341 4.30 2.01 15.68
C VAL A 341 4.16 3.28 14.82
N ALA A 342 3.97 3.10 13.53
CA ALA A 342 3.68 4.17 12.58
C ALA A 342 2.17 4.29 12.40
N PHE A 343 1.63 5.49 12.58
CA PHE A 343 0.22 5.78 12.39
C PHE A 343 0.02 6.59 11.11
N LEU A 344 -0.74 6.00 10.19
CA LEU A 344 -1.25 6.61 8.98
C LEU A 344 -2.65 7.13 9.29
N PHE A 345 -2.83 8.45 9.34
CA PHE A 345 -4.14 9.02 9.59
C PHE A 345 -4.77 9.48 8.28
N GLY A 346 -5.97 8.98 7.97
CA GLY A 346 -6.85 9.60 6.99
C GLY A 346 -7.80 10.53 7.73
N ARG A 347 -7.66 11.84 7.57
CA ARG A 347 -8.57 12.79 8.24
C ARG A 347 -9.79 13.04 7.37
N VAL A 348 -10.98 12.98 7.96
CA VAL A 348 -12.06 13.94 7.72
C VAL A 348 -12.27 14.66 9.06
N SER A 349 -11.62 15.83 9.22
CA SER A 349 -11.69 16.73 10.40
C SER A 349 -11.26 16.15 11.78
N ALA A 350 -11.21 16.97 12.82
CA ALA A 350 -10.14 17.08 13.83
C ALA A 350 -9.88 15.85 14.73
N TRP A 351 -8.61 15.62 15.12
CA TRP A 351 -8.24 14.58 16.10
C TRP A 351 -7.19 15.02 17.14
N ARG A 352 -7.50 14.70 18.40
CA ARG A 352 -6.59 14.58 19.56
C ARG A 352 -6.50 13.10 19.91
N ALA A 353 -5.31 12.50 19.81
CA ALA A 353 -5.07 11.16 20.32
C ALA A 353 -5.18 11.17 21.86
N ALA A 354 -6.10 10.39 22.42
CA ALA A 354 -6.13 10.08 23.84
C ALA A 354 -5.65 8.64 24.04
N ALA A 355 -4.33 8.45 24.11
CA ALA A 355 -3.79 7.27 24.76
C ALA A 355 -4.17 7.37 26.25
N ARG A 356 -5.16 6.60 26.69
CA ARG A 356 -5.48 6.50 28.13
C ARG A 356 -4.35 5.74 28.82
N ALA A 357 -3.36 6.46 29.32
CA ALA A 357 -2.60 6.02 30.48
C ALA A 357 -3.48 6.22 31.71
N ASP A 358 -3.68 5.17 32.48
CA ASP A 358 -4.33 5.22 33.78
C ASP A 358 -3.38 5.99 34.73
N ALA A 359 -3.50 7.32 34.74
CA ALA A 359 -2.64 8.21 35.50
C ALA A 359 -3.03 8.16 36.98
N ARG A 360 -2.49 7.18 37.72
CA ARG A 360 -2.35 7.32 39.17
C ARG A 360 -1.20 8.29 39.43
N GLU A 361 -1.57 9.50 39.87
CA GLU A 361 -0.78 10.51 40.57
C GLU A 361 0.75 10.33 40.57
N CYS A 362 1.43 11.06 39.68
CA CYS A 362 2.79 11.51 39.97
C CYS A 362 2.69 12.80 40.79
N GLY A 363 2.98 12.69 42.08
CA GLY A 363 2.95 13.78 43.04
C GLY A 363 3.89 14.92 42.68
N ASN A 364 3.40 16.14 42.88
CA ASN A 364 4.17 17.38 42.80
C ASN A 364 4.80 17.65 44.18
N PRO A 365 6.12 17.86 44.31
CA PRO A 365 6.70 18.20 45.61
C PRO A 365 6.50 19.71 45.88
N GLY A 366 5.64 20.00 46.86
CA GLY A 366 5.83 21.17 47.72
C GLY A 366 5.04 22.42 47.38
N ARG A 367 3.83 22.54 47.96
CA ARG A 367 3.53 23.56 48.98
C ARG A 367 2.17 23.29 49.61
N ALA A 368 2.19 23.14 50.94
CA ALA A 368 1.03 22.90 51.77
C ALA A 368 0.16 24.16 51.89
N VAL A 369 -1.15 24.03 51.61
CA VAL A 369 -2.25 24.65 52.37
C VAL A 369 -3.50 23.77 52.18
N ALA A 370 -4.20 23.44 53.28
CA ALA A 370 -5.53 22.81 53.31
C ALA A 370 -6.44 23.66 54.23
N PRO A 371 -7.75 23.40 54.35
CA PRO A 371 -8.76 23.04 53.34
C PRO A 371 -9.96 24.02 53.36
N ALA A 372 -10.84 23.97 52.35
CA ALA A 372 -12.19 24.54 52.48
C ALA A 372 -13.24 23.60 51.88
N LEU A 373 -14.21 23.27 52.73
CA LEU A 373 -15.40 22.46 52.49
C LEU A 373 -16.50 23.29 51.80
N LEU A 374 -17.22 22.69 50.85
CA LEU A 374 -18.70 22.56 50.78
C LEU A 374 -19.23 22.49 49.33
N PRO A 375 -20.38 21.83 49.10
CA PRO A 375 -20.84 21.27 47.83
C PRO A 375 -21.95 22.11 47.17
N CYS A 376 -22.33 21.80 45.92
CA CYS A 376 -23.66 22.12 45.42
C CYS A 376 -24.22 21.05 44.46
N ARG A 377 -25.47 20.66 44.78
CA ARG A 377 -26.36 19.73 44.07
C ARG A 377 -27.20 20.45 43.02
N VAL A 378 -27.52 19.71 41.95
CA VAL A 378 -28.83 19.48 41.26
C VAL A 378 -29.76 20.66 40.97
N SER A 379 -30.18 20.79 39.69
CA SER A 379 -31.60 20.97 39.35
C SER A 379 -31.95 20.59 37.89
N ARG A 380 -32.96 19.72 37.75
CA ARG A 380 -33.76 19.45 36.55
C ARG A 380 -34.74 20.60 36.29
N ALA A 381 -35.07 20.85 35.02
CA ALA A 381 -36.44 21.10 34.55
C ALA A 381 -36.52 21.03 33.01
N GLY A 382 -37.39 20.17 32.46
CA GLY A 382 -38.00 20.38 31.12
C GLY A 382 -39.30 21.19 31.28
N PRO A 383 -40.31 21.13 30.38
CA PRO A 383 -40.38 20.51 29.04
C PRO A 383 -41.08 21.42 27.99
N ARG A 384 -41.24 20.93 26.73
CA ARG A 384 -42.42 21.07 25.81
C ARG A 384 -42.01 20.68 24.37
N THR A 385 -42.43 19.51 23.85
CA THR A 385 -43.63 19.23 23.01
C THR A 385 -43.67 19.94 21.65
N GLY A 386 -43.70 19.14 20.56
CA GLY A 386 -44.28 19.56 19.28
C GLY A 386 -43.83 18.76 18.06
N GLY A 387 -44.76 17.98 17.47
CA GLY A 387 -44.90 17.87 16.02
C GLY A 387 -44.23 16.70 15.30
N MET A 388 -44.92 15.56 15.22
CA MET A 388 -44.73 14.56 14.16
C MET A 388 -45.33 15.09 12.84
N ALA A 389 -44.54 15.04 11.77
CA ALA A 389 -45.02 15.01 10.40
C ALA A 389 -44.07 14.15 9.54
N ALA A 390 -44.59 13.05 9.00
CA ALA A 390 -43.98 12.35 7.87
C ALA A 390 -44.27 13.12 6.57
N PRO A 391 -43.47 12.94 5.51
CA PRO A 391 -44.07 12.27 4.36
C PRO A 391 -43.14 11.32 3.57
N SER A 392 -43.82 10.31 3.03
CA SER A 392 -43.72 9.71 1.70
C SER A 392 -42.38 9.19 1.17
N ALA A 393 -42.41 7.87 0.94
CA ALA A 393 -41.55 7.12 0.04
C ALA A 393 -41.48 7.71 -1.38
N ALA A 394 -40.26 7.81 -1.91
CA ALA A 394 -39.99 7.81 -3.33
C ALA A 394 -39.05 6.65 -3.64
N ARG A 395 -39.56 5.67 -4.40
CA ARG A 395 -38.76 4.63 -5.05
C ARG A 395 -37.98 5.28 -6.18
N SER A 396 -36.65 5.31 -6.12
CA SER A 396 -35.80 5.52 -7.29
C SER A 396 -35.18 4.18 -7.70
N LYS A 397 -35.40 3.83 -8.96
CA LYS A 397 -34.82 2.68 -9.63
C LYS A 397 -33.33 2.95 -9.83
N TRP A 398 -32.48 2.08 -9.30
CA TRP A 398 -31.06 2.03 -9.64
C TRP A 398 -30.92 1.54 -11.07
N HIS A 399 -30.45 2.41 -11.97
CA HIS A 399 -29.90 2.01 -13.26
C HIS A 399 -28.41 1.72 -13.06
N ALA A 400 -28.03 0.46 -13.26
CA ALA A 400 -26.64 0.04 -13.39
C ALA A 400 -26.05 0.71 -14.65
N GLY A 401 -25.20 1.71 -14.44
CA GLY A 401 -24.47 2.41 -15.50
C GLY A 401 -23.11 1.76 -15.77
N ALA A 402 -23.08 0.53 -16.23
CA ALA A 402 -21.91 0.02 -16.95
C ALA A 402 -21.91 0.66 -18.34
N ARG A 403 -20.91 1.48 -18.67
CA ARG A 403 -20.74 1.96 -20.05
C ARG A 403 -20.03 0.88 -20.87
N PRO A 404 -20.61 0.39 -21.97
CA PRO A 404 -19.96 -0.61 -22.79
C PRO A 404 -18.85 0.00 -23.65
N CYS A 405 -17.79 -0.80 -23.84
CA CYS A 405 -16.69 -0.56 -24.77
C CYS A 405 -17.21 -0.15 -26.17
N ARG A 406 -16.61 0.89 -26.76
CA ARG A 406 -16.88 1.26 -28.16
C ARG A 406 -16.24 0.23 -29.10
N PRO A 407 -16.95 -0.29 -30.11
CA PRO A 407 -16.33 -1.13 -31.13
C PRO A 407 -15.47 -0.25 -32.07
N SER A 408 -14.21 -0.64 -32.25
CA SER A 408 -13.36 -0.12 -33.32
C SER A 408 -13.80 -0.67 -34.68
N PRO A 409 -13.65 0.11 -35.77
CA PRO A 409 -14.14 -0.28 -37.09
C PRO A 409 -13.35 -1.47 -37.66
N LYS A 410 -14.06 -2.40 -38.30
CA LYS A 410 -13.51 -3.58 -38.98
C LYS A 410 -12.52 -3.17 -40.07
N TRP A 411 -11.24 -3.47 -39.89
CA TRP A 411 -10.21 -3.30 -40.91
C TRP A 411 -10.22 -4.48 -41.90
N ARG A 412 -10.46 -4.17 -43.18
CA ARG A 412 -10.21 -5.08 -44.31
C ARG A 412 -8.72 -5.06 -44.64
N VAL A 413 -8.12 -6.23 -44.81
CA VAL A 413 -6.75 -6.41 -45.29
C VAL A 413 -6.72 -6.18 -46.81
N PRO A 414 -5.94 -5.21 -47.35
CA PRO A 414 -5.63 -5.18 -48.78
C PRO A 414 -4.27 -5.84 -49.04
N SER A 415 -4.23 -6.66 -50.08
CA SER A 415 -3.05 -7.31 -50.65
C SER A 415 -1.99 -6.30 -51.13
N LEU A 416 -0.72 -6.56 -50.81
CA LEU A 416 0.47 -5.82 -51.26
C LEU A 416 0.80 -6.04 -52.74
N PRO A 417 1.33 -5.00 -53.43
CA PRO A 417 2.31 -5.17 -54.52
C PRO A 417 3.66 -4.50 -54.19
N PRO A 418 4.75 -4.82 -54.92
CA PRO A 418 6.12 -4.71 -54.41
C PRO A 418 6.81 -3.36 -54.63
N THR A 419 7.64 -3.00 -53.64
CA THR A 419 8.85 -2.13 -53.64
C THR A 419 8.95 -0.93 -54.59
N ARG A 420 9.15 0.26 -54.00
CA ARG A 420 10.09 1.27 -54.52
C ARG A 420 10.76 2.05 -53.38
N VAL A 421 12.09 2.00 -53.38
CA VAL A 421 13.00 2.81 -52.56
C VAL A 421 13.05 4.23 -53.12
N LEU A 422 12.98 5.23 -52.24
CA LEU A 422 13.45 6.64 -52.34
C LEU A 422 13.06 7.25 -50.97
N GLY A 423 13.92 7.49 -49.98
CA GLY A 423 15.20 8.20 -50.04
C GLY A 423 14.96 9.67 -49.67
N ARG A 424 15.01 10.02 -48.37
CA ARG A 424 15.57 11.29 -47.84
C ARG A 424 15.49 11.41 -46.30
N SER A 425 16.66 11.73 -45.74
CA SER A 425 16.89 12.56 -44.55
C SER A 425 16.60 11.98 -43.17
N VAL A 426 17.44 11.03 -42.72
CA VAL A 426 17.69 10.83 -41.28
C VAL A 426 18.92 11.65 -40.91
N GLN A 427 18.73 12.74 -40.18
CA GLN A 427 19.83 13.34 -39.42
C GLN A 427 20.14 12.43 -38.24
N ALA A 428 21.32 11.83 -38.28
CA ALA A 428 21.86 11.02 -37.21
C ALA A 428 22.01 11.85 -35.92
N ILE A 429 21.30 11.45 -34.86
CA ILE A 429 21.56 11.96 -33.52
C ILE A 429 22.87 11.35 -33.03
N LYS A 430 23.92 12.17 -33.01
CA LYS A 430 25.19 11.87 -32.34
C LYS A 430 24.94 11.69 -30.85
N ARG A 431 25.42 10.56 -30.32
CA ARG A 431 25.80 10.29 -28.92
C ARG A 431 25.79 11.52 -28.00
N VAL A 432 24.98 11.48 -26.95
CA VAL A 432 25.31 12.12 -25.68
C VAL A 432 25.81 11.01 -24.76
N THR A 433 27.13 10.96 -24.55
CA THR A 433 27.76 10.06 -23.59
C THR A 433 28.11 10.92 -22.38
N LEU A 434 27.44 10.68 -21.25
CA LEU A 434 27.77 11.32 -19.97
C LEU A 434 29.04 10.66 -19.43
N GLN A 435 30.16 11.40 -19.48
CA GLN A 435 31.35 11.12 -18.68
C GLN A 435 31.31 12.03 -17.44
N SER A 436 31.43 11.45 -16.25
CA SER A 436 32.12 12.12 -15.13
C SER A 436 33.63 11.96 -15.36
N PRO A 437 34.51 12.91 -14.97
CA PRO A 437 34.79 13.30 -13.57
C PRO A 437 35.08 14.83 -13.43
N GLU A 438 35.28 15.47 -12.27
CA GLU A 438 35.63 15.14 -10.87
C GLU A 438 34.68 15.81 -9.88
#